data_AF-A0A443YLF1-F1
#
_entry.id   AF-A0A443YLF1-F1
#
_cell.length_a   1.000
_cell.length_b   1.000
_cell.length_c   1.000
_cell.angle_alpha   90.00
_cell.angle_beta   90.00
_cell.angle_gamma   90.00
#
_symmetry.space_group_name_H-M   'P 1'
#
loop_
_entity.id
_entity.type
_entity.pdbx_description
1 polymer ?
#
loop_
_entity_poly.entity_id
_entity_poly.type
_entity_poly.pdbx_seq_one_letter_code
_entity_poly.pdbx_strand_id
1 'polypeptide(L)'
;MKLVTGIDALDTPAMFASSRRRIILHAAVYGAFARSHPHREGLETALARPEFKRLDIIVLEPDSPACWVRPFLDALRFGISTQATDDEVLLSHRFMSELAQRHPDKVHLHPARRLPCLPIIIADDAIVFGQYAHAGTHAPQGFWGMVQADVQALLEWTARGKPPTWASGEEVAAFRLVNECARAMCPCRSFSTFPTHNLDHREFPANDTP
;
A
#
# COMPACT_ATOMS: atom_id res chain seq x y z
N MET A 1 -3.49 -21.01 -2.32
CA MET A 1 -4.12 -19.73 -1.90
C MET A 1 -5.05 -19.98 -0.71
N LYS A 2 -5.13 -19.05 0.24
CA LYS A 2 -6.11 -19.02 1.34
C LYS A 2 -7.00 -17.78 1.15
N LEU A 3 -8.31 -17.92 1.34
CA LEU A 3 -9.27 -16.80 1.31
C LEU A 3 -10.05 -16.83 2.63
N VAL A 4 -10.16 -15.69 3.31
CA VAL A 4 -10.83 -15.56 4.61
C VAL A 4 -11.69 -14.31 4.67
N THR A 5 -12.63 -14.29 5.61
CA THR A 5 -13.35 -13.09 6.03
C THR A 5 -12.61 -12.46 7.20
N GLY A 6 -12.28 -11.18 7.08
CA GLY A 6 -11.54 -10.44 8.10
C GLY A 6 -10.04 -10.70 8.07
N ILE A 7 -9.24 -9.64 8.19
CA ILE A 7 -7.78 -9.73 8.21
C ILE A 7 -7.26 -10.49 9.45
N ASP A 8 -7.98 -10.45 10.56
CA ASP A 8 -7.58 -11.08 11.81
C ASP A 8 -7.41 -12.61 11.67
N ALA A 9 -8.13 -13.25 10.73
CA ALA A 9 -8.01 -14.67 10.43
C ALA A 9 -6.68 -15.06 9.72
N LEU A 10 -5.85 -14.08 9.38
CA LEU A 10 -4.51 -14.28 8.80
C LEU A 10 -3.37 -14.08 9.82
N ASP A 11 -3.67 -13.65 11.05
CA ASP A 11 -2.70 -13.44 12.13
C ASP A 11 -1.45 -12.65 11.68
N THR A 12 -1.69 -11.45 11.14
CA THR A 12 -0.63 -10.55 10.69
C THR A 12 0.44 -10.24 11.76
N PRO A 13 0.13 -10.12 13.07
CA PRO A 13 1.15 -10.02 14.11
C PRO A 13 2.15 -11.19 14.12
N ALA A 14 1.66 -12.44 14.11
CA ALA A 14 2.53 -13.60 14.08
C ALA A 14 3.34 -13.68 12.78
N MET A 15 2.72 -13.32 11.65
CA MET A 15 3.43 -13.21 10.37
C MET A 15 4.61 -12.24 10.46
N PHE A 16 4.40 -11.05 11.04
CA PHE A 16 5.50 -10.09 11.25
C PHE A 16 6.58 -10.68 12.14
N ALA A 17 6.24 -11.21 13.31
CA ALA A 17 7.20 -11.78 14.26
C ALA A 17 8.06 -12.92 13.66
N SER A 18 7.46 -13.70 12.75
CA SER A 18 8.11 -14.81 12.06
C SER A 18 8.96 -14.41 10.85
N SER A 19 8.77 -13.20 10.32
CA SER A 19 9.48 -12.72 9.14
C SER A 19 10.97 -12.57 9.42
N ARG A 20 11.79 -13.06 8.49
CA ARG A 20 13.25 -13.10 8.61
C ARG A 20 13.97 -12.27 7.57
N ARG A 21 13.33 -11.93 6.44
CA ARG A 21 14.00 -11.26 5.33
C ARG A 21 13.43 -9.87 5.10
N ARG A 22 12.11 -9.79 4.91
CA ARG A 22 11.48 -8.54 4.47
C ARG A 22 10.02 -8.46 4.87
N ILE A 23 9.61 -7.25 5.22
CA ILE A 23 8.19 -6.87 5.26
C ILE A 23 7.96 -5.70 4.29
N ILE A 24 6.85 -5.72 3.55
CA ILE A 24 6.36 -4.56 2.78
C ILE A 24 4.92 -4.29 3.22
N LEU A 25 4.66 -3.07 3.67
CA LEU A 25 3.33 -2.61 4.05
C LEU A 25 2.80 -1.62 3.01
N HIS A 26 1.66 -1.94 2.41
CA HIS A 26 0.96 -1.10 1.43
C HIS A 26 -0.54 -1.02 1.74
N ALA A 27 -0.89 -0.45 2.89
CA ALA A 27 -2.28 -0.19 3.29
C ALA A 27 -2.61 1.31 3.43
N ALA A 28 -1.64 2.19 3.15
CA ALA A 28 -1.68 3.66 3.23
C ALA A 28 -1.92 4.27 4.63
N VAL A 29 -2.78 3.67 5.48
CA VAL A 29 -3.11 4.14 6.84
C VAL A 29 -2.96 3.00 7.86
N TYR A 30 -2.14 3.25 8.89
CA TYR A 30 -1.71 2.26 9.90
C TYR A 30 -2.12 2.62 11.33
N GLY A 31 -3.12 3.49 11.52
CA GLY A 31 -3.58 3.88 12.87
C GLY A 31 -4.04 2.70 13.73
N ALA A 32 -4.62 1.66 13.10
CA ALA A 32 -4.96 0.41 13.78
C ALA A 32 -3.71 -0.34 14.30
N PHE A 33 -2.61 -0.35 13.53
CA PHE A 33 -1.37 -0.99 13.94
C PHE A 33 -0.71 -0.20 15.07
N ALA A 34 -0.74 1.13 15.01
CA ALA A 34 -0.22 2.01 16.06
C ALA A 34 -0.89 1.75 17.43
N ARG A 35 -2.16 1.36 17.44
CA ARG A 35 -2.91 1.02 18.66
C ARG A 35 -2.83 -0.45 19.06
N SER A 36 -2.42 -1.33 18.15
CA SER A 36 -2.41 -2.77 18.39
C SER A 36 -1.05 -3.21 18.95
N HIS A 37 -1.01 -3.57 20.23
CA HIS A 37 0.19 -4.10 20.87
C HIS A 37 0.77 -5.32 20.12
N PRO A 38 -0.04 -6.33 19.72
CA PRO A 38 0.49 -7.47 18.96
C PRO A 38 1.17 -7.08 17.64
N HIS A 39 0.58 -6.14 16.88
CA HIS A 39 1.20 -5.69 15.62
C HIS A 39 2.52 -4.97 15.86
N ARG A 40 2.58 -4.13 16.89
CA ARG A 40 3.81 -3.43 17.29
C ARG A 40 4.89 -4.42 17.68
N GLU A 41 4.58 -5.35 18.58
CA GLU A 41 5.51 -6.38 19.04
C GLU A 41 5.99 -7.29 17.91
N GLY A 42 5.10 -7.67 16.98
CA GLY A 42 5.46 -8.45 15.81
C GLY A 42 6.47 -7.74 14.91
N LEU A 43 6.28 -6.44 14.67
CA LEU A 43 7.22 -5.62 13.91
C LEU A 43 8.56 -5.48 14.64
N GLU A 44 8.56 -5.17 15.94
CA GLU A 44 9.79 -5.08 16.73
C GLU A 44 10.56 -6.40 16.75
N THR A 45 9.84 -7.53 16.89
CA THR A 45 10.44 -8.86 16.88
C THR A 45 11.15 -9.14 15.55
N ALA A 46 10.53 -8.78 14.42
CA ALA A 46 11.17 -8.88 13.11
C ALA A 46 12.43 -8.01 13.04
N LEU A 47 12.31 -6.74 13.43
CA LEU A 47 13.37 -5.74 13.34
C LEU A 47 14.57 -6.04 14.24
N ALA A 48 14.35 -6.70 15.39
CA ALA A 48 15.40 -7.13 16.30
C ALA A 48 16.27 -8.27 15.75
N ARG A 49 15.80 -9.02 14.75
CA ARG A 49 16.56 -10.13 14.16
C ARG A 49 17.77 -9.63 13.39
N PRO A 50 18.97 -10.20 13.59
CA PRO A 50 20.16 -9.87 12.81
C PRO A 50 19.97 -10.14 11.31
N GLU A 51 19.25 -11.20 10.95
CA GLU A 51 19.02 -11.61 9.56
C GLU A 51 17.95 -10.76 8.82
N PHE A 52 17.12 -10.03 9.56
CA PHE A 52 16.08 -9.19 8.97
C PHE A 52 16.67 -8.01 8.22
N LYS A 53 16.38 -7.95 6.92
CA LYS A 53 17.03 -7.01 6.01
C LYS A 53 16.30 -5.68 5.93
N ARG A 54 14.97 -5.70 5.78
CA ARG A 54 14.24 -4.49 5.40
C ARG A 54 12.74 -4.52 5.68
N LEU A 55 12.22 -3.42 6.19
CA LEU A 55 10.81 -3.08 6.28
C LEU A 55 10.56 -1.86 5.39
N ASP A 56 9.83 -2.05 4.29
CA ASP A 56 9.37 -0.96 3.44
C ASP A 56 7.92 -0.61 3.75
N ILE A 57 7.64 0.66 3.99
CA ILE A 57 6.30 1.12 4.37
C ILE A 57 5.86 2.20 3.40
N ILE A 58 4.81 1.92 2.64
CA ILE A 58 4.14 2.92 1.80
C ILE A 58 3.11 3.63 2.66
N VAL A 59 3.34 4.90 2.95
CA VAL A 59 2.61 5.69 3.96
C VAL A 59 1.97 6.93 3.34
N LEU A 60 0.72 7.21 3.71
CA LEU A 60 0.10 8.49 3.39
C LEU A 60 0.70 9.58 4.29
N GLU A 61 1.24 10.64 3.69
CA GLU A 61 1.69 11.83 4.41
C GLU A 61 0.48 12.64 4.90
N PRO A 62 0.52 13.20 6.13
CA PRO A 62 -0.40 14.25 6.54
C PRO A 62 -0.37 15.37 5.50
N ASP A 63 -1.53 15.96 5.23
CA ASP A 63 -1.67 17.10 4.30
C ASP A 63 -1.23 16.82 2.85
N SER A 64 -1.17 15.55 2.44
CA SER A 64 -0.83 15.18 1.06
C SER A 64 -1.73 15.92 0.05
N PRO A 65 -1.16 16.68 -0.91
CA PRO A 65 -1.93 17.50 -1.84
C PRO A 65 -2.53 16.68 -2.99
N ALA A 66 -2.34 15.36 -3.00
CA ALA A 66 -2.77 14.53 -4.10
C ALA A 66 -4.32 14.43 -4.15
N CYS A 67 -4.89 14.75 -5.31
CA CYS A 67 -6.34 14.87 -5.50
C CYS A 67 -7.14 13.59 -5.18
N TRP A 68 -6.48 12.42 -5.20
CA TRP A 68 -7.11 11.14 -4.90
C TRP A 68 -7.27 10.88 -3.39
N VAL A 69 -6.50 11.56 -2.53
CA VAL A 69 -6.40 11.24 -1.10
C VAL A 69 -7.75 11.39 -0.42
N ARG A 70 -8.43 12.52 -0.64
CA ARG A 70 -9.69 12.79 0.04
C ARG A 70 -10.80 11.82 -0.37
N PRO A 71 -11.10 11.64 -1.67
CA PRO A 71 -12.07 10.63 -2.11
C PRO A 71 -11.74 9.22 -1.63
N PHE A 72 -10.45 8.86 -1.58
CA PHE A 72 -10.01 7.55 -1.09
C PHE A 72 -10.31 7.37 0.41
N LEU A 73 -9.95 8.34 1.25
CA LEU A 73 -10.21 8.29 2.68
C LEU A 73 -11.72 8.27 2.99
N ASP A 74 -12.51 9.07 2.27
CA ASP A 74 -13.97 9.07 2.40
C ASP A 74 -14.58 7.70 2.05
N ALA A 75 -14.00 6.98 1.08
CA ALA A 75 -14.41 5.60 0.75
C ALA A 75 -14.00 4.58 1.82
N LEU A 76 -12.82 4.72 2.44
CA LEU A 76 -12.35 3.80 3.48
C LEU A 76 -13.09 3.96 4.82
N ARG A 77 -13.54 5.18 5.11
CA ARG A 77 -14.04 5.61 6.41
C ARG A 77 -15.39 6.31 6.28
N PHE A 78 -16.29 5.69 5.53
CA PHE A 78 -17.65 6.19 5.35
C PHE A 78 -18.32 6.47 6.71
N GLY A 79 -18.91 7.66 6.86
CA GLY A 79 -19.60 8.06 8.08
C GLY A 79 -18.69 8.54 9.23
N ILE A 80 -17.37 8.60 9.03
CA ILE A 80 -16.42 9.19 9.98
C ILE A 80 -16.20 10.67 9.62
N SER A 81 -16.00 11.53 10.63
CA SER A 81 -15.72 12.94 10.39
C SER A 81 -14.37 13.14 9.69
N THR A 82 -14.23 14.26 8.97
CA THR A 82 -12.96 14.72 8.40
C THR A 82 -11.86 14.71 9.43
N GLN A 83 -12.09 15.37 10.58
CA GLN A 83 -11.10 15.49 11.64
C GLN A 83 -10.63 14.13 12.15
N ALA A 84 -11.56 13.20 12.41
CA ALA A 84 -11.19 11.88 12.90
C ALA A 84 -10.39 11.08 11.86
N THR A 85 -10.65 11.30 10.56
CA THR A 85 -9.87 10.69 9.48
C THR A 85 -8.46 11.28 9.43
N ASP A 86 -8.33 12.60 9.55
CA ASP A 86 -7.04 13.29 9.55
C ASP A 86 -6.19 12.90 10.79
N ASP A 87 -6.82 12.75 11.95
CA ASP A 87 -6.19 12.26 13.18
C ASP A 87 -5.65 10.83 13.01
N GLU A 88 -6.37 9.97 12.28
CA GLU A 88 -5.90 8.61 11.96
C GLU A 88 -4.70 8.60 11.01
N VAL A 89 -4.68 9.49 10.02
CA VAL A 89 -3.53 9.67 9.12
C VAL A 89 -2.32 10.18 9.90
N LEU A 90 -2.52 11.16 10.77
CA LEU A 90 -1.46 11.72 11.62
C LEU A 90 -0.90 10.67 12.58
N LEU A 91 -1.75 9.90 13.25
CA LEU A 91 -1.34 8.80 14.14
C LEU A 91 -0.56 7.73 13.38
N SER A 92 -1.07 7.32 12.22
CA SER A 92 -0.40 6.37 11.33
C SER A 92 1.00 6.85 10.94
N HIS A 93 1.11 8.09 10.45
CA HIS A 93 2.36 8.65 10.00
C HIS A 93 3.37 8.81 11.15
N ARG A 94 2.91 9.29 12.30
CA ARG A 94 3.75 9.43 13.50
C ARG A 94 4.34 8.08 13.94
N PHE A 95 3.50 7.06 14.07
CA PHE A 95 3.96 5.73 14.46
C PHE A 95 5.03 5.18 13.50
N MET A 96 4.81 5.31 12.19
CA MET A 96 5.77 4.83 11.20
C MET A 96 7.06 5.65 11.17
N SER A 97 6.97 6.96 11.39
CA SER A 97 8.13 7.85 11.52
C SER A 97 8.98 7.50 12.74
N GLU A 98 8.34 7.26 13.90
CA GLU A 98 9.04 6.82 15.12
C GLU A 98 9.67 5.43 14.95
N LEU A 99 9.03 4.52 14.21
CA LEU A 99 9.61 3.22 13.87
C LEU A 99 10.85 3.37 12.97
N ALA A 100 10.78 4.25 11.96
CA ALA A 100 11.90 4.55 11.07
C ALA A 100 13.08 5.20 11.80
N GLN A 101 12.81 6.11 12.72
CA GLN A 101 13.85 6.76 13.53
C GLN A 101 14.60 5.78 14.44
N ARG A 102 13.91 4.77 14.99
CA ARG A 102 14.54 3.78 15.86
C ARG A 102 15.34 2.73 15.11
N HIS A 103 15.01 2.50 13.84
CA HIS A 103 15.61 1.46 13.00
C HIS A 103 16.01 2.00 11.61
N PRO A 104 16.85 3.05 11.53
CA PRO A 104 17.09 3.80 10.29
C PRO A 104 17.69 2.97 9.16
N ASP A 105 18.46 1.92 9.48
CA ASP A 105 19.10 1.05 8.48
C ASP A 105 18.16 -0.05 7.95
N LYS A 106 17.02 -0.26 8.60
CA LYS A 106 16.08 -1.35 8.28
C LYS A 106 14.72 -0.85 7.81
N VAL A 107 14.28 0.32 8.25
CA VAL A 107 12.91 0.81 8.04
C VAL A 107 12.91 1.99 7.08
N HIS A 108 12.22 1.83 5.95
CA HIS A 108 12.19 2.79 4.87
C HIS A 108 10.75 3.24 4.63
N LEU A 109 10.51 4.56 4.74
CA LEU A 109 9.22 5.15 4.45
C LEU A 109 9.17 5.65 3.00
N HIS A 110 8.09 5.29 2.31
CA HIS A 110 7.80 5.69 0.94
C HIS A 110 6.49 6.46 0.94
N PRO A 111 6.50 7.76 0.62
CA PRO A 111 5.25 8.52 0.51
C PRO A 111 4.32 7.92 -0.56
N ALA A 112 3.06 7.71 -0.20
CA ALA A 112 2.04 7.26 -1.14
C ALA A 112 1.76 8.39 -2.15
N ARG A 113 2.33 8.27 -3.36
CA ARG A 113 2.14 9.26 -4.44
C ARG A 113 1.01 8.90 -5.41
N ARG A 114 0.51 7.68 -5.37
CA ARG A 114 -0.54 7.16 -6.25
C ARG A 114 -1.64 6.52 -5.41
N LEU A 115 -2.86 6.55 -5.94
CA LEU A 115 -3.99 5.84 -5.36
C LEU A 115 -3.66 4.35 -5.26
N PRO A 116 -3.63 3.76 -4.05
CA PRO A 116 -3.44 2.32 -3.91
C PRO A 116 -4.66 1.58 -4.44
N CYS A 117 -4.45 0.59 -5.31
CA CYS A 117 -5.57 -0.17 -5.89
C CYS A 117 -6.16 -1.18 -4.89
N LEU A 118 -5.35 -1.65 -3.94
CA LEU A 118 -5.74 -2.59 -2.90
C LEU A 118 -4.76 -2.52 -1.71
N PRO A 119 -5.18 -2.92 -0.49
CA PRO A 119 -4.25 -3.08 0.61
C PRO A 119 -3.43 -4.36 0.43
N ILE A 120 -2.11 -4.25 0.56
CA ILE A 120 -1.18 -5.38 0.43
C ILE A 120 -0.22 -5.40 1.63
N ILE A 121 0.01 -6.59 2.18
CA ILE A 121 1.04 -6.87 3.17
C ILE A 121 1.88 -8.02 2.63
N ILE A 122 3.20 -7.82 2.57
CA ILE A 122 4.14 -8.87 2.20
C ILE A 122 5.03 -9.14 3.40
N ALA A 123 5.13 -10.40 3.81
CA ALA A 123 6.04 -10.86 4.86
C ALA A 123 6.79 -12.08 4.34
N ASP A 124 8.07 -11.90 4.02
CA ASP A 124 8.89 -12.85 3.28
C ASP A 124 8.19 -13.31 1.98
N ASP A 125 7.79 -14.58 1.89
CA ASP A 125 7.11 -15.16 0.72
C ASP A 125 5.57 -15.17 0.84
N ALA A 126 5.05 -14.71 1.98
CA ALA A 126 3.62 -14.59 2.20
C ALA A 126 3.12 -13.23 1.69
N ILE A 127 2.19 -13.26 0.75
CA ILE A 127 1.53 -12.07 0.21
C ILE A 127 0.07 -12.10 0.65
N VAL A 128 -0.31 -11.13 1.49
CA VAL A 128 -1.67 -10.89 1.94
C VAL A 128 -2.23 -9.69 1.20
N PHE A 129 -3.46 -9.80 0.72
CA PHE A 129 -4.11 -8.74 -0.02
C PHE A 129 -5.61 -8.70 0.30
N GLY A 130 -6.16 -7.49 0.32
CA GLY A 130 -7.58 -7.26 0.58
C GLY A 130 -8.22 -6.46 -0.54
N GLN A 131 -9.31 -5.79 -0.20
CA GLN A 131 -10.04 -4.92 -1.12
C GLN A 131 -10.42 -3.62 -0.42
N TYR A 132 -10.35 -2.53 -1.17
CA TYR A 132 -11.05 -1.30 -0.82
C TYR A 132 -12.42 -1.34 -1.48
N ALA A 133 -13.44 -0.84 -0.80
CA ALA A 133 -14.81 -0.83 -1.28
C ALA A 133 -15.52 0.43 -0.80
N HIS A 134 -16.44 0.96 -1.60
CA HIS A 134 -17.40 1.98 -1.18
C HIS A 134 -18.48 1.32 -0.32
N ALA A 135 -18.13 0.98 0.92
CA ALA A 135 -19.00 0.27 1.85
C ALA A 135 -18.92 0.92 3.24
N GLY A 136 -20.01 0.80 4.02
CA GLY A 136 -20.01 1.21 5.42
C GLY A 136 -19.13 0.32 6.32
N THR A 137 -18.77 -0.85 5.83
CA THR A 137 -17.88 -1.81 6.48
C THR A 137 -16.42 -1.51 6.11
N HIS A 138 -15.53 -1.45 7.10
CA HIS A 138 -14.13 -1.08 6.86
C HIS A 138 -13.33 -2.22 6.22
N ALA A 139 -12.26 -1.87 5.49
CA ALA A 139 -11.41 -2.84 4.77
C ALA A 139 -10.95 -4.06 5.61
N PRO A 140 -10.58 -3.93 6.90
CA PRO A 140 -10.20 -5.08 7.73
C PRO A 140 -11.28 -6.16 7.87
N GLN A 141 -12.56 -5.84 7.66
CA GLN A 141 -13.69 -6.77 7.81
C GLN A 141 -14.10 -7.44 6.49
N GLY A 142 -13.49 -7.04 5.36
CA GLY A 142 -13.78 -7.60 4.04
C GLY A 142 -13.19 -8.99 3.81
N PHE A 143 -13.19 -9.43 2.54
CA PHE A 143 -12.46 -10.63 2.14
C PHE A 143 -10.97 -10.33 2.00
N TRP A 144 -10.15 -11.25 2.49
CA TRP A 144 -8.69 -11.19 2.43
C TRP A 144 -8.13 -12.48 1.86
N GLY A 145 -7.23 -12.35 0.88
CA GLY A 145 -6.50 -13.43 0.27
C GLY A 145 -5.08 -13.51 0.82
N MET A 146 -4.53 -14.73 0.87
CA MET A 146 -3.12 -14.99 1.10
C MET A 146 -2.59 -16.00 0.08
N VAL A 147 -1.47 -15.67 -0.53
CA VAL A 147 -0.71 -16.56 -1.42
C VAL A 147 0.73 -16.68 -0.96
N GLN A 148 1.35 -17.81 -1.29
CA GLN A 148 2.79 -18.02 -1.12
C GLN A 148 3.42 -17.90 -2.51
N ALA A 149 4.49 -17.10 -2.62
CA ALA A 149 5.24 -16.96 -3.87
C ALA A 149 6.68 -16.56 -3.56
N ASP A 150 7.63 -16.85 -4.44
CA ASP A 150 9.00 -16.37 -4.32
C ASP A 150 9.05 -14.85 -4.54
N VAL A 151 8.83 -14.10 -3.47
CA VAL A 151 8.75 -12.63 -3.51
C VAL A 151 10.06 -12.03 -3.97
N GLN A 152 11.19 -12.67 -3.70
CA GLN A 152 12.49 -12.18 -4.15
C GLN A 152 12.58 -12.24 -5.69
N ALA A 153 12.25 -13.38 -6.30
CA ALA A 153 12.20 -13.50 -7.75
C ALA A 153 11.20 -12.52 -8.38
N LEU A 154 10.02 -12.37 -7.76
CA LEU A 154 9.01 -11.42 -8.22
C LEU A 154 9.52 -9.96 -8.19
N LEU A 155 10.23 -9.56 -7.12
CA LEU A 155 10.86 -8.24 -7.03
C LEU A 155 11.93 -8.06 -8.11
N GLU A 156 12.73 -9.07 -8.41
CA GLU A 156 13.70 -9.01 -9.52
C GLU A 156 13.02 -8.83 -10.89
N TRP A 157 11.83 -9.40 -11.09
CA TRP A 157 11.04 -9.18 -12.30
C TRP A 157 10.50 -7.74 -12.37
N THR A 158 10.19 -7.11 -11.23
CA THR A 158 9.74 -5.70 -11.22
C THR A 158 10.82 -4.77 -11.76
N ALA A 159 12.09 -5.04 -11.44
CA ALA A 159 13.23 -4.29 -11.96
C ALA A 159 13.39 -4.41 -13.48
N ARG A 160 12.97 -5.55 -14.07
CA ARG A 160 12.95 -5.80 -15.52
C ARG A 160 11.65 -5.33 -16.19
N GLY A 161 10.66 -4.95 -15.40
CA GLY A 161 9.36 -4.44 -15.85
C GLY A 161 8.36 -5.49 -16.34
N LYS A 162 8.70 -6.79 -16.34
CA LYS A 162 7.80 -7.87 -16.78
C LYS A 162 8.20 -9.25 -16.20
N PRO A 163 7.24 -10.17 -16.02
CA PRO A 163 7.53 -11.56 -15.72
C PRO A 163 8.20 -12.26 -16.93
N PRO A 164 8.94 -13.36 -16.71
CA PRO A 164 9.47 -14.18 -17.80
C PRO A 164 8.36 -14.88 -18.57
N THR A 165 8.62 -15.26 -19.81
CA THR A 165 7.64 -15.91 -20.71
C THR A 165 7.21 -17.30 -20.25
N TRP A 166 7.98 -17.92 -19.36
CA TRP A 166 7.69 -19.24 -18.78
C TRP A 166 6.98 -19.15 -17.42
N ALA A 167 6.71 -17.95 -16.89
CA ALA A 167 6.00 -17.81 -15.64
C ALA A 167 4.59 -18.42 -15.72
N SER A 168 4.22 -19.18 -14.69
CA SER A 168 2.88 -19.72 -14.53
C SER A 168 1.84 -18.61 -14.32
N GLY A 169 0.56 -18.94 -14.50
CA GLY A 169 -0.54 -18.00 -14.24
C GLY A 169 -0.56 -17.49 -12.79
N GLU A 170 -0.22 -18.35 -11.83
CA GLU A 170 -0.16 -17.98 -10.40
C GLU A 170 0.99 -17.01 -10.12
N GLU A 171 2.17 -17.24 -10.69
CA GLU A 171 3.32 -16.33 -10.57
C GLU A 171 3.04 -14.98 -11.21
N VAL A 172 2.38 -14.95 -12.38
CA VAL A 172 1.96 -13.69 -13.02
C VAL A 172 0.93 -12.95 -12.15
N ALA A 173 0.00 -13.66 -11.50
CA ALA A 173 -0.95 -13.05 -10.58
C ALA A 173 -0.26 -12.47 -9.33
N ALA A 174 0.64 -13.23 -8.70
CA ALA A 174 1.44 -12.77 -7.56
C ALA A 174 2.37 -11.60 -7.93
N PHE A 175 2.96 -11.64 -9.13
CA PHE A 175 3.77 -10.55 -9.68
C PHE A 175 3.01 -9.24 -9.72
N ARG A 176 1.72 -9.23 -10.09
CA ARG A 176 0.92 -8.00 -10.10
C ARG A 176 0.82 -7.34 -8.73
N LEU A 177 0.68 -8.14 -7.67
CA LEU A 177 0.63 -7.66 -6.28
C LEU A 177 1.99 -7.09 -5.84
N VAL A 178 3.07 -7.81 -6.11
CA VAL A 178 4.44 -7.35 -5.78
C VAL A 178 4.80 -6.10 -6.59
N ASN A 179 4.40 -6.04 -7.86
CA ASN A 179 4.68 -4.91 -8.75
C ASN A 179 3.89 -3.65 -8.36
N GLU A 180 2.67 -3.78 -7.82
CA GLU A 180 1.95 -2.63 -7.22
C GLU A 180 2.79 -1.99 -6.11
N CYS A 181 3.26 -2.79 -5.15
CA CYS A 181 4.13 -2.31 -4.08
C CYS A 181 5.43 -1.71 -4.63
N ALA A 182 6.11 -2.40 -5.56
CA ALA A 182 7.36 -1.92 -6.14
C ALA A 182 7.19 -0.56 -6.84
N ARG A 183 6.11 -0.39 -7.61
CA ARG A 183 5.79 0.87 -8.30
C ARG A 183 5.44 1.99 -7.33
N ALA A 184 4.81 1.67 -6.19
CA ALA A 184 4.50 2.63 -5.15
C ALA A 184 5.76 3.08 -4.36
N MET A 185 6.76 2.21 -4.22
CA MET A 185 8.06 2.54 -3.60
C MET A 185 9.01 3.30 -4.53
N CYS A 186 8.80 3.22 -5.85
CA CYS A 186 9.64 3.94 -6.79
C CYS A 186 9.36 5.45 -6.77
N PRO A 187 10.45 6.24 -6.92
CA PRO A 187 10.46 7.54 -7.52
C PRO A 187 9.31 7.83 -8.46
N CYS A 188 8.25 8.54 -8.08
CA CYS A 188 7.51 9.23 -9.15
C CYS A 188 8.53 10.21 -9.74
N ARG A 189 9.08 9.89 -10.92
CA ARG A 189 9.57 10.96 -11.81
C ARG A 189 8.40 11.90 -11.87
N SER A 190 8.59 13.12 -11.41
CA SER A 190 7.60 14.17 -11.61
C SER A 190 7.16 14.04 -13.05
N PHE A 191 5.88 13.76 -13.26
CA PHE A 191 5.28 14.19 -14.50
C PHE A 191 5.52 15.69 -14.45
N SER A 192 6.57 16.13 -15.16
CA SER A 192 6.71 17.52 -15.56
C SER A 192 5.30 17.94 -15.90
N THR A 193 4.83 18.95 -15.17
CA THR A 193 3.64 19.72 -15.51
C THR A 193 3.48 19.65 -17.01
N PHE A 194 2.42 18.96 -17.47
CA PHE A 194 1.99 19.14 -18.84
C PHE A 194 1.98 20.66 -19.05
N PRO A 195 2.65 21.20 -20.08
CA PRO A 195 2.37 22.57 -20.43
C PRO A 195 0.87 22.60 -20.65
N THR A 196 0.19 23.44 -19.89
CA THR A 196 -1.17 23.85 -20.17
C THR A 196 -1.14 24.40 -21.59
N HIS A 197 -1.35 23.53 -22.58
CA HIS A 197 -1.83 23.97 -23.86
C HIS A 197 -3.20 24.54 -23.54
N ASN A 198 -3.25 25.87 -23.53
CA ASN A 198 -4.46 26.64 -23.68
C ASN A 198 -5.38 25.88 -24.63
N LEU A 199 -6.46 25.30 -24.07
CA LEU A 199 -7.65 25.05 -24.86
C LEU A 199 -8.22 26.44 -25.10
N ASP A 200 -7.72 27.03 -26.17
CA ASP A 200 -8.19 28.29 -26.70
C ASP A 200 -9.69 28.16 -26.98
N HIS A 201 -10.45 29.07 -26.38
CA HIS A 201 -11.85 29.26 -26.69
C HIS A 201 -11.95 29.75 -28.13
N ARG A 202 -12.36 28.87 -29.06
CA ARG A 202 -12.96 29.10 -30.41
C ARG A 202 -12.82 27.74 -31.13
N GLU A 203 -13.84 27.10 -31.71
CA GLU A 203 -14.97 27.59 -32.48
C GLU A 203 -16.13 26.59 -32.33
N PHE A 204 -17.33 27.08 -32.01
CA PHE A 204 -18.56 26.34 -32.29
C PHE A 204 -18.83 26.43 -33.79
N PRO A 205 -18.97 25.34 -34.54
CA PRO A 205 -19.53 25.43 -35.88
C PRO A 205 -21.02 25.77 -35.74
N ALA A 206 -21.43 26.86 -36.38
CA ALA A 206 -22.81 27.27 -36.48
C ALA A 206 -23.64 26.16 -37.16
N ASN A 207 -24.79 25.86 -36.57
CA ASN A 207 -25.86 25.11 -37.21
C ASN A 207 -26.38 25.92 -38.40
N ASP A 208 -26.03 25.52 -39.61
CA ASP A 208 -26.74 25.93 -40.82
C ASP A 208 -27.68 24.80 -41.25
N THR A 209 -28.97 25.04 -41.04
CA THR A 209 -30.08 24.47 -41.82
C THR A 209 -31.12 25.59 -41.91
N PRO A 210 -31.82 25.77 -43.05
CA PRO A 210 -32.44 24.72 -43.85
C PRO A 210 -31.77 24.43 -45.19
#